data_AF-A0A8S9LAE0-F1
#
_entry.id   AF-A0A8S9LAE0-F1
#
_cell.length_a   1.000
_cell.length_b   1.000
_cell.length_c   1.000
_cell.angle_alpha   90.00
_cell.angle_beta   90.00
_cell.angle_gamma   90.00
#
_symmetry.space_group_name_H-M   'P 1'
#
loop_
_entity.id
_entity.type
_entity.pdbx_description
1 polymer ?
#
loop_
_entity_poly.entity_id
_entity_poly.type
_entity_poly.pdbx_seq_one_letter_code
_entity_poly.pdbx_strand_id
1 'polypeptide(L)'
;MENVVGILSEEFPTRLGHPLTHLLHGFVYREHGSTPGYYDGRYWTMWKLPLFGCTDSAQVLKEVQECKTEYPNAFIRIIGFDNNRQVQCISFIAYKPPSFTGA
;
A
#
# COMPACT_ATOMS: atom_id res chain seq x y z
N MET A 1 22.62 8.03 -9.97
CA MET A 1 22.01 6.95 -9.16
C MET A 1 20.62 7.43 -8.81
N GLU A 2 19.61 6.65 -9.17
CA GLU A 2 18.24 7.14 -9.23
C GLU A 2 17.43 6.65 -8.02
N ASN A 3 16.57 7.52 -7.49
CA ASN A 3 15.62 7.17 -6.45
C ASN A 3 14.53 6.27 -7.02
N VAL A 4 13.85 5.53 -6.14
CA VAL A 4 12.85 4.53 -6.53
C VAL A 4 11.50 4.93 -6.00
N VAL A 5 10.49 4.94 -6.86
CA VAL A 5 9.09 5.17 -6.45
C VAL A 5 8.35 3.84 -6.51
N GLY A 6 7.83 3.40 -5.37
CA GLY A 6 6.94 2.26 -5.26
C GLY A 6 5.49 2.70 -5.16
N ILE A 7 4.59 1.95 -5.78
CA ILE A 7 3.15 2.05 -5.55
C ILE A 7 2.74 0.79 -4.82
N LEU A 8 2.08 0.96 -3.69
CA LEU A 8 1.55 -0.13 -2.88
C LEU A 8 0.02 -0.07 -2.94
N SER A 9 -0.61 -1.20 -3.25
CA SER A 9 -2.04 -1.40 -3.03
C SER A 9 -2.25 -2.33 -1.84
N GLU A 10 -3.09 -1.91 -0.92
CA GLU A 10 -3.64 -2.82 0.09
C GLU A 10 -5.03 -3.21 -0.38
N GLU A 11 -5.11 -4.36 -1.02
CA GLU A 11 -6.37 -5.05 -1.16
C GLU A 11 -6.74 -5.61 0.21
N PHE A 12 -7.85 -5.15 0.78
CA PHE A 12 -8.45 -5.88 1.90
C PHE A 12 -8.87 -7.25 1.36
N PRO A 13 -8.29 -8.36 1.83
CA PRO A 13 -8.59 -9.67 1.31
C PRO A 13 -10.05 -9.99 1.64
N THR A 14 -10.94 -9.79 0.68
CA THR A 14 -12.32 -10.29 0.74
C THR A 14 -12.41 -11.73 0.24
N ARG A 15 -11.29 -12.35 -0.19
CA ARG A 15 -11.28 -13.64 -0.91
C ARG A 15 -10.38 -14.75 -0.35
N LEU A 16 -9.84 -14.62 0.86
CA LEU A 16 -9.24 -15.75 1.56
C LEU A 16 -9.90 -15.87 2.92
N GLY A 17 -10.81 -16.84 3.05
CA GLY A 17 -11.51 -17.19 4.29
C GLY A 17 -10.57 -17.78 5.35
N HIS A 18 -9.49 -17.07 5.69
CA HIS A 18 -8.65 -17.39 6.82
C HIS A 18 -9.30 -16.81 8.09
N PRO A 19 -9.69 -17.65 9.07
CA PRO A 19 -10.52 -17.24 10.21
C PRO A 19 -9.84 -16.31 11.22
N LEU A 20 -8.65 -15.77 10.94
CA LEU A 20 -7.83 -15.03 11.91
C LEU A 20 -7.65 -13.54 11.62
N THR A 21 -8.27 -13.00 10.57
CA THR A 21 -8.20 -11.58 10.23
C THR A 21 -9.60 -11.01 10.05
N HIS A 22 -10.11 -10.34 11.08
CA HIS A 22 -11.41 -9.68 11.04
C HIS A 22 -11.25 -8.25 10.50
N LEU A 23 -11.91 -7.97 9.37
CA LEU A 23 -11.87 -6.69 8.64
C LEU A 23 -12.84 -5.65 9.22
N LEU A 24 -12.86 -5.46 10.54
CA LEU A 24 -13.91 -4.62 11.12
C LEU A 24 -13.76 -3.14 10.78
N HIS A 25 -12.55 -2.58 10.60
CA HIS A 25 -12.38 -1.12 10.45
C HIS A 25 -11.34 -0.66 9.38
N GLY A 26 -11.12 -1.42 8.30
CA GLY A 26 -10.13 -1.02 7.27
C GLY A 26 -8.68 -1.04 7.76
N PHE A 27 -8.41 -1.81 8.82
CA PHE A 27 -7.06 -2.11 9.31
C PHE A 27 -6.91 -3.63 9.43
N VAL A 28 -5.75 -4.15 9.04
CA VAL A 28 -5.42 -5.58 9.21
C VAL A 28 -5.18 -5.84 10.70
N TYR A 29 -5.95 -6.76 11.28
CA TYR A 29 -5.84 -7.15 12.69
C TYR A 29 -5.73 -8.67 12.80
N ARG A 30 -4.75 -9.18 13.60
CA ARG A 30 -4.69 -10.58 14.01
C ARG A 30 -5.21 -10.76 15.43
N GLU A 31 -6.03 -11.79 15.62
CA GLU A 31 -6.61 -12.12 16.94
C GLU A 31 -5.67 -12.91 17.87
N HIS A 32 -4.76 -13.73 17.32
CA HIS A 32 -3.96 -14.70 18.10
C HIS A 32 -2.44 -14.46 18.04
N GLY A 33 -1.97 -13.22 18.09
CA GLY A 33 -0.53 -12.92 18.07
C GLY A 33 -0.19 -11.47 18.36
N SER A 34 -0.10 -11.10 19.64
CA SER A 34 0.28 -9.76 20.11
C SER A 34 1.68 -9.77 20.73
N THR A 35 2.72 -9.85 19.89
CA THR A 35 4.10 -9.61 20.36
C THR A 35 4.37 -8.11 20.47
N PRO A 36 4.98 -7.63 21.57
CA PRO A 36 5.30 -6.21 21.71
C PRO A 36 6.15 -5.70 20.54
N GLY A 37 5.75 -4.59 19.93
CA GLY A 37 6.45 -3.97 18.79
C GLY A 37 6.11 -4.55 17.41
N TYR A 38 5.25 -5.56 17.33
CA TYR A 38 4.72 -6.07 16.06
C TYR A 38 3.41 -5.36 15.70
N TYR A 39 3.38 -4.71 14.54
CA TYR A 39 2.17 -4.12 13.97
C TYR A 39 1.75 -4.90 12.72
N ASP A 40 0.48 -5.30 12.66
CA ASP A 40 -0.13 -5.84 11.45
C ASP A 40 -0.34 -4.73 10.40
N GLY A 41 -0.45 -5.09 9.11
CA GLY A 41 -0.62 -4.12 8.02
C GLY A 41 0.64 -3.31 7.67
N ARG A 42 1.83 -3.72 8.15
CA ARG A 42 3.12 -3.09 7.80
C ARG A 42 3.53 -3.29 6.34
N TYR A 43 3.23 -4.45 5.77
CA TYR A 43 3.56 -4.80 4.39
C TYR A 43 2.28 -4.83 3.56
N TRP A 44 2.29 -4.07 2.47
CA TRP A 44 1.20 -4.02 1.49
C TRP A 44 1.65 -4.71 0.21
N THR A 45 0.71 -5.05 -0.66
CA THR A 45 1.01 -5.64 -1.96
C THR A 45 1.63 -4.59 -2.87
N MET A 46 2.72 -4.95 -3.55
CA MET A 46 3.33 -4.07 -4.55
C MET A 46 2.49 -4.06 -5.83
N TRP A 47 2.23 -2.86 -6.36
CA TRP A 47 1.69 -2.71 -7.69
C TRP A 47 2.83 -2.78 -8.72
N LYS A 48 2.85 -3.86 -9.50
CA LYS A 48 3.91 -4.16 -10.48
C LYS A 48 5.30 -4.09 -9.82
N LEU A 49 6.28 -3.53 -10.54
CA LEU A 49 7.64 -3.30 -10.06
C LEU A 49 7.81 -1.82 -9.69
N PRO A 50 8.68 -1.50 -8.71
CA PRO A 50 9.03 -0.14 -8.41
C PRO A 50 9.58 0.59 -9.64
N LEU A 51 9.20 1.85 -9.81
CA LEU A 51 9.67 2.71 -10.89
C LEU A 51 11.07 3.23 -10.52
N PHE A 52 12.10 2.60 -11.07
CA PHE A 52 13.48 3.05 -10.98
C PHE A 52 13.72 4.19 -11.99
N GLY A 53 14.33 5.29 -11.58
CA GLY A 53 14.69 6.34 -12.55
C GLY A 53 13.58 7.22 -13.06
N CYS A 54 12.39 7.14 -12.45
CA CYS A 54 11.26 7.96 -12.88
C CYS A 54 11.53 9.43 -12.58
N THR A 55 11.79 10.21 -13.65
CA THR A 55 11.96 11.67 -13.59
C THR A 55 10.66 12.42 -13.87
N ASP A 56 9.68 11.75 -14.48
CA ASP A 56 8.39 12.33 -14.84
C ASP A 56 7.28 11.87 -13.89
N SER A 57 6.76 12.82 -13.12
CA SER A 57 5.62 12.59 -12.21
C SER A 57 4.36 12.08 -12.90
N ALA A 58 4.17 12.37 -14.19
CA ALA A 58 2.99 11.93 -14.93
C ALA A 58 2.92 10.40 -15.07
N GLN A 59 4.08 9.73 -15.16
CA GLN A 59 4.15 8.27 -15.23
C GLN A 59 3.69 7.62 -13.92
N VAL A 60 4.09 8.19 -12.78
CA VAL A 60 3.64 7.73 -11.46
C VAL A 60 2.12 7.88 -11.34
N LEU A 61 1.57 9.03 -11.75
CA LEU A 61 0.13 9.27 -11.70
C LEU A 61 -0.66 8.34 -12.63
N LYS A 62 -0.10 8.01 -13.81
CA LYS A 62 -0.70 7.04 -14.72
C LYS A 62 -0.82 5.65 -14.09
N GLU A 63 0.25 5.18 -13.47
CA GLU A 63 0.26 3.88 -12.78
C GLU A 63 -0.71 3.85 -11.59
N VAL A 64 -0.82 4.96 -10.84
CA VAL A 64 -1.81 5.08 -9.77
C VAL A 64 -3.24 5.00 -10.32
N GLN A 65 -3.50 5.62 -11.48
CA GLN A 65 -4.82 5.59 -12.11
C GLN A 65 -5.16 4.18 -12.65
N GLU A 66 -4.19 3.46 -13.21
CA GLU A 66 -4.33 2.05 -13.60
C GLU A 66 -4.64 1.17 -12.38
N CYS A 67 -3.86 1.32 -11.30
CA CYS A 67 -4.06 0.60 -10.04
C CYS A 67 -5.45 0.84 -9.44
N LYS A 68 -5.93 2.10 -9.46
CA LYS A 68 -7.28 2.47 -9.03
C LYS A 68 -8.37 1.84 -9.89
N THR A 69 -8.12 1.67 -11.19
CA THR A 69 -9.10 1.11 -12.12
C THR A 69 -9.26 -0.40 -11.90
N GLU A 70 -8.14 -1.09 -11.67
CA GLU A 70 -8.13 -2.52 -11.36
C GLU A 70 -8.71 -2.80 -9.95
N TYR A 71 -8.34 -1.96 -8.98
CA TYR A 71 -8.69 -2.12 -7.57
C TYR A 71 -9.39 -0.89 -6.97
N PRO A 72 -10.65 -0.62 -7.34
CA PRO A 72 -11.38 0.56 -6.88
C PRO A 72 -11.72 0.54 -5.37
N ASN A 73 -11.65 -0.63 -4.73
CA ASN A 73 -11.94 -0.81 -3.31
C ASN A 73 -10.68 -0.95 -2.43
N ALA A 74 -9.48 -0.77 -3.01
CA ALA A 74 -8.21 -0.86 -2.29
C ALA A 74 -7.71 0.51 -1.83
N PHE A 75 -6.90 0.53 -0.77
CA PHE A 75 -6.09 1.71 -0.47
C PHE A 75 -4.86 1.73 -1.40
N ILE A 76 -4.51 2.91 -1.90
CA ILE A 76 -3.30 3.09 -2.71
C ILE A 76 -2.38 4.06 -1.98
N ARG A 77 -1.14 3.62 -1.77
CA ARG A 77 -0.08 4.38 -1.12
C ARG A 77 1.09 4.52 -2.07
N ILE A 78 1.66 5.72 -2.12
CA ILE A 78 2.90 5.99 -2.84
C ILE A 78 4.03 6.03 -1.81
N ILE A 79 5.11 5.34 -2.13
CA ILE A 79 6.31 5.27 -1.30
C ILE A 79 7.53 5.66 -2.13
N GLY A 80 8.45 6.41 -1.52
CA GLY A 80 9.72 6.77 -2.14
C GLY A 80 10.88 6.22 -1.33
N PHE A 81 11.81 5.58 -2.01
CA PHE A 81 13.04 5.04 -1.44
C PHE A 81 14.25 5.84 -1.89
N ASP A 82 15.13 6.14 -0.95
CA ASP A 82 16.46 6.69 -1.21
C ASP A 82 17.45 5.55 -1.44
N ASN A 83 18.08 5.53 -2.61
CA ASN A 83 19.00 4.46 -3.00
C ASN A 83 20.32 4.48 -2.21
N ASN A 84 20.78 5.64 -1.74
CA ASN A 84 22.03 5.74 -0.98
C ASN A 84 21.84 5.26 0.45
N ARG A 85 20.72 5.63 1.07
CA ARG A 85 20.41 5.28 2.46
C ARG A 85 19.69 3.94 2.59
N GLN A 86 19.17 3.39 1.50
CA GLN A 86 18.36 2.16 1.47
C GLN A 86 17.18 2.18 2.45
N VAL A 87 16.57 3.35 2.63
CA VAL A 87 15.42 3.53 3.51
C VAL A 87 14.25 4.16 2.76
N GLN A 88 13.04 3.87 3.24
CA GLN A 88 11.86 4.58 2.83
C GLN A 88 11.89 6.00 3.41
N CYS A 89 11.92 7.01 2.54
CA CYS A 89 11.99 8.41 2.95
C CYS A 89 10.63 9.10 2.96
N ILE A 90 9.69 8.61 2.15
CA ILE A 90 8.36 9.20 2.04
C ILE A 90 7.30 8.11 1.90
N SER A 91 6.13 8.37 2.50
CA SER A 91 4.96 7.49 2.50
C SER A 91 3.71 8.33 2.60
N PHE A 92 2.82 8.29 1.62
CA PHE A 92 1.51 8.93 1.74
C PHE A 92 0.43 8.18 0.97
N ILE A 93 -0.81 8.33 1.42
CA ILE A 93 -1.98 7.70 0.79
C ILE A 93 -2.41 8.58 -0.39
N ALA A 94 -2.43 7.99 -1.58
CA ALA A 94 -2.86 8.65 -2.82
C ALA A 94 -4.36 8.41 -3.11
N TYR A 95 -4.92 7.28 -2.65
CA TYR A 95 -6.33 6.96 -2.83
C TYR A 95 -6.90 6.23 -1.62
N LYS A 96 -8.14 6.60 -1.27
CA LYS A 96 -8.95 5.93 -0.25
C LYS A 96 -10.20 5.36 -0.93
N PRO A 97 -10.59 4.11 -0.64
CA PRO A 97 -11.78 3.53 -1.22
C PRO A 97 -13.04 4.19 -0.67
N PRO A 98 -14.12 4.29 -1.46
CA PRO A 98 -15.37 4.94 -1.04
C PRO A 98 -16.11 4.18 0.05
N SER A 99 -15.84 2.88 0.21
CA SER A 99 -16.35 2.06 1.31
C SER A 99 -15.74 2.41 2.66
N PHE A 100 -14.63 3.16 2.69
CA PHE A 100 -14.04 3.66 3.92
C PHE A 100 -14.79 4.90 4.39
N THR A 101 -15.89 4.69 5.10
CA THR A 101 -16.48 5.69 6.00
C THR A 101 -15.54 5.82 7.20
N GLY A 102 -14.67 6.83 7.19
CA GLY A 102 -13.79 7.11 8.32
C GLY A 102 -14.58 7.21 9.63
N ALA A 103 -14.03 6.61 10.69
CA ALA A 103 -14.47 6.83 12.07
C ALA A 103 -14.21 8.27 12.52
#